data_AF-A0A7W1XS05-F1
#
_entry.id   AF-A0A7W1XS05-F1
#
_cell.length_a   1.000
_cell.length_b   1.000
_cell.length_c   1.000
_cell.angle_alpha   90.00
_cell.angle_beta   90.00
_cell.angle_gamma   90.00
#
_symmetry.space_group_name_H-M   'P 1'
#
loop_
_entity.id
_entity.type
_entity.pdbx_description
1 polymer ?
#
loop_
_entity_poly.entity_id
_entity_poly.type
_entity_poly.pdbx_seq_one_letter_code
_entity_poly.pdbx_strand_id
1 'polypeptide(L)'
;MKQARLIYNPTAGRELIQKKLSFLLDELEQAGFHTSCHATRGPGCAMREARLAAEQGYDVVVAAGGDGTIHEVVNGIAGCPDRPRLGILPGGTTNDLARALKIPRDLGEACKVIARGKTMLADTGMFGDKYFINVAAAGRLTEVTYEAPSRLKTMMGPFAYYAKAIEKLGSLHQPFPVKLKTPYGEWESEIWLIVIANSVSVGGFERLAPAADLSDGLMDVLIVPKANISDLLQLAALALKGQHIRDSRIIYFQTEQLDIETPLSLKLNLDGEWGGELKGSVKIVPQHLEIFCP
;
A
#
# COMPACT_ATOMS: atom_id res chain seq x y z
N MET A 1 7.84 11.59 -29.31
CA MET A 1 8.03 10.54 -28.28
C MET A 1 7.38 11.03 -27.01
N LYS A 2 6.82 10.13 -26.21
CA LYS A 2 6.21 10.49 -24.92
C LYS A 2 7.31 10.79 -23.90
N GLN A 3 7.11 11.76 -23.01
CA GLN A 3 8.07 12.09 -21.96
C GLN A 3 7.84 11.19 -20.75
N ALA A 4 8.92 10.58 -20.23
CA ALA A 4 8.87 9.78 -19.01
C ALA A 4 9.85 10.30 -17.95
N ARG A 5 9.44 10.27 -16.68
CA ARG A 5 10.30 10.58 -15.53
C ARG A 5 10.48 9.33 -14.67
N LEU A 6 11.67 8.75 -14.70
CA LEU A 6 12.04 7.63 -13.82
C LEU A 6 12.54 8.17 -12.47
N ILE A 7 11.76 7.96 -11.42
CA ILE A 7 12.09 8.36 -10.05
C ILE A 7 12.51 7.12 -9.29
N TYR A 8 13.74 7.08 -8.81
CA TYR A 8 14.29 5.87 -8.22
C TYR A 8 14.96 6.07 -6.87
N ASN A 9 14.79 5.06 -6.01
CA ASN A 9 15.53 4.97 -4.75
C ASN A 9 16.86 4.23 -4.96
N PRO A 10 18.02 4.91 -4.86
CA PRO A 10 19.33 4.29 -5.12
C PRO A 10 19.67 3.17 -4.12
N THR A 11 19.08 3.19 -2.92
CA THR A 11 19.34 2.21 -1.85
C THR A 11 18.40 1.01 -1.87
N ALA A 12 17.34 1.04 -2.68
CA ALA A 12 16.35 -0.04 -2.73
C ALA A 12 16.95 -1.35 -3.27
N GLY A 13 16.52 -2.48 -2.72
CA GLY A 13 16.78 -3.80 -3.30
C GLY A 13 18.26 -4.18 -3.41
N ARG A 14 19.09 -3.80 -2.43
CA ARG A 14 20.57 -3.95 -2.50
C ARG A 14 21.18 -3.17 -3.68
N GLU A 15 20.62 -2.00 -3.92
CA GLU A 15 21.03 -1.05 -4.98
C GLU A 15 20.82 -1.61 -6.39
N LEU A 16 19.88 -2.55 -6.56
CA LEU A 16 19.65 -3.22 -7.84
C LEU A 16 19.27 -2.22 -8.94
N ILE A 17 18.41 -1.25 -8.62
CA ILE A 17 17.97 -0.23 -9.58
C ILE A 17 19.14 0.67 -9.98
N GLN A 18 19.93 1.14 -9.02
CA GLN A 18 21.11 1.96 -9.30
C GLN A 18 22.10 1.22 -10.22
N LYS A 19 22.31 -0.08 -10.00
CA LYS A 19 23.20 -0.92 -10.83
C LYS A 19 22.66 -1.18 -12.24
N LYS A 20 21.34 -1.19 -12.42
CA LYS A 20 20.67 -1.43 -13.70
C LYS A 20 20.17 -0.16 -14.40
N LEU A 21 20.45 1.03 -13.87
CA LEU A 21 19.84 2.27 -14.34
C LEU A 21 20.01 2.51 -15.84
N SER A 22 21.22 2.33 -16.38
CA SER A 22 21.48 2.50 -17.82
C SER A 22 20.64 1.55 -18.67
N PHE A 23 20.55 0.28 -18.28
CA PHE A 23 19.71 -0.73 -18.92
C PHE A 23 18.22 -0.34 -18.86
N LEU A 24 17.73 0.13 -17.71
CA LEU A 24 16.32 0.52 -17.57
C LEU A 24 15.96 1.74 -18.43
N LEU A 25 16.88 2.70 -18.56
CA LEU A 25 16.68 3.86 -19.42
C LEU A 25 16.65 3.47 -20.91
N ASP A 26 17.55 2.59 -21.34
CA ASP A 26 17.57 2.04 -22.70
C ASP A 26 16.28 1.26 -23.02
N GLU A 27 15.80 0.41 -22.11
CA GLU A 27 14.52 -0.31 -22.29
C GLU A 27 13.32 0.65 -22.43
N LEU A 28 13.29 1.73 -21.66
CA LEU A 28 12.22 2.74 -21.75
C LEU A 28 12.34 3.58 -23.03
N GLU A 29 13.56 3.89 -23.49
CA GLU A 29 13.80 4.57 -24.75
C GLU A 29 13.38 3.73 -25.95
N GLN A 30 13.73 2.43 -25.94
CA GLN A 30 13.27 1.46 -26.95
C GLN A 30 11.74 1.28 -26.94
N ALA A 31 11.10 1.47 -25.78
CA ALA A 31 9.65 1.52 -25.64
C ALA A 31 9.01 2.84 -26.16
N GLY A 32 9.81 3.78 -26.66
CA GLY A 32 9.34 5.04 -27.27
C GLY A 32 9.19 6.20 -26.29
N PHE A 33 9.80 6.11 -25.10
CA PHE A 33 9.80 7.17 -24.09
C PHE A 33 11.12 7.94 -24.06
N HIS A 34 11.05 9.25 -24.22
CA HIS A 34 12.17 10.12 -23.90
C HIS A 34 12.26 10.25 -22.37
N THR A 35 13.19 9.51 -21.78
CA THR A 35 13.19 9.24 -20.35
C THR A 35 14.28 10.03 -19.64
N SER A 36 13.89 10.90 -18.71
CA SER A 36 14.81 11.51 -17.75
C SER A 36 14.71 10.76 -16.41
N CYS A 37 15.74 10.85 -15.55
CA CYS A 37 15.72 10.20 -14.24
C CYS A 37 16.03 11.14 -13.07
N HIS A 38 15.57 10.75 -11.88
CA HIS A 38 15.82 11.41 -10.62
C HIS A 38 16.12 10.40 -9.51
N ALA A 39 17.28 10.54 -8.86
CA ALA A 39 17.66 9.75 -7.69
C ALA A 39 17.12 10.39 -6.41
N THR A 40 16.32 9.68 -5.64
CA THR A 40 15.80 10.20 -4.36
C THR A 40 16.91 10.38 -3.34
N ARG A 41 16.83 11.43 -2.51
CA ARG A 41 17.82 11.75 -1.47
C ARG A 41 17.35 11.54 -0.03
N GLY A 42 16.10 11.15 0.16
CA GLY A 42 15.49 10.96 1.47
C GLY A 42 13.97 11.06 1.42
N PRO A 43 13.30 11.02 2.58
CA PRO A 43 11.84 11.06 2.68
C PRO A 43 11.21 12.28 1.98
N GLY A 44 10.11 12.02 1.27
CA GLY A 44 9.34 13.00 0.50
C GLY A 44 10.00 13.45 -0.81
N CYS A 45 11.18 12.94 -1.15
CA CYS A 45 11.89 13.33 -2.37
C CYS A 45 11.18 12.82 -3.62
N ALA A 46 10.70 11.56 -3.61
CA ALA A 46 9.96 11.01 -4.75
C ALA A 46 8.62 11.71 -4.92
N MET A 47 7.95 12.08 -3.82
CA MET A 47 6.69 12.81 -3.85
C MET A 47 6.83 14.18 -4.50
N ARG A 48 7.82 14.97 -4.08
CA ARG A 48 8.07 16.30 -4.67
C ARG A 48 8.44 16.20 -6.15
N GLU A 49 9.27 15.23 -6.50
CA GLU A 49 9.70 15.03 -7.88
C GLU A 49 8.55 14.55 -8.78
N ALA A 50 7.69 13.65 -8.28
CA ALA A 50 6.55 13.16 -9.04
C ALA A 50 5.52 14.26 -9.28
N ARG A 51 5.29 15.13 -8.28
CA ARG A 51 4.47 16.33 -8.44
C ARG A 51 5.05 17.28 -9.50
N LEU A 52 6.35 17.55 -9.44
CA LEU A 52 7.02 18.40 -10.42
C LEU A 52 6.89 17.83 -11.84
N ALA A 53 7.04 16.51 -12.00
CA ALA A 53 6.87 15.85 -13.30
C ALA A 53 5.43 15.98 -13.82
N ALA A 54 4.42 15.82 -12.95
CA ALA A 54 3.02 16.02 -13.33
C ALA A 54 2.76 17.48 -13.75
N GLU A 55 3.24 18.46 -12.98
CA GLU A 55 3.13 19.90 -13.29
C GLU A 55 3.85 20.29 -14.58
N GLN A 56 4.91 19.56 -14.95
CA GLN A 56 5.65 19.74 -16.21
C GLN A 56 5.02 19.00 -17.40
N GLY A 57 3.91 18.30 -17.21
CA GLY A 57 3.17 17.63 -18.27
C GLY A 57 3.86 16.36 -18.79
N TYR A 58 4.61 15.64 -17.94
CA TYR A 58 5.13 14.32 -18.31
C TYR A 58 3.98 13.35 -18.61
N ASP A 59 4.13 12.50 -19.63
CA ASP A 59 3.13 11.49 -19.99
C ASP A 59 3.13 10.31 -18.99
N VAL A 60 4.30 10.01 -18.43
CA VAL A 60 4.55 8.86 -17.56
C VAL A 60 5.50 9.22 -16.43
N VAL A 61 5.16 8.80 -15.22
CA VAL A 61 6.08 8.76 -14.08
C VAL A 61 6.33 7.30 -13.72
N VAL A 62 7.59 6.90 -13.69
CA VAL A 62 8.00 5.53 -13.36
C VAL A 62 8.57 5.51 -11.94
N ALA A 63 7.86 4.89 -11.01
CA ALA A 63 8.32 4.65 -9.65
C ALA A 63 9.22 3.40 -9.60
N ALA A 64 10.51 3.59 -9.37
CA ALA A 64 11.48 2.52 -9.25
C ALA A 64 11.98 2.40 -7.80
N GLY A 65 11.41 1.46 -7.05
CA GLY A 65 11.73 1.28 -5.65
C GLY A 65 10.84 0.26 -4.95
N GLY A 66 10.76 0.36 -3.62
CA GLY A 66 9.81 -0.42 -2.82
C GLY A 66 8.49 0.31 -2.60
N ASP A 67 7.66 -0.22 -1.71
CA ASP A 67 6.32 0.31 -1.41
C ASP A 67 6.35 1.79 -0.99
N GLY A 68 7.30 2.22 -0.16
CA GLY A 68 7.43 3.63 0.23
C GLY A 68 7.76 4.57 -0.93
N THR A 69 8.56 4.13 -1.91
CA THR A 69 8.84 4.92 -3.13
C THR A 69 7.58 5.04 -3.99
N ILE A 70 6.83 3.95 -4.13
CA ILE A 70 5.56 3.95 -4.86
C ILE A 70 4.54 4.86 -4.15
N HIS A 71 4.42 4.76 -2.83
CA HIS A 71 3.53 5.60 -2.00
C HIS A 71 3.84 7.09 -2.18
N GLU A 72 5.12 7.47 -2.12
CA GLU A 72 5.54 8.84 -2.35
C GLU A 72 5.18 9.33 -3.76
N VAL A 73 5.46 8.53 -4.79
CA VAL A 73 5.10 8.89 -6.18
C VAL A 73 3.59 9.06 -6.33
N VAL A 74 2.80 8.13 -5.81
CA VAL A 74 1.33 8.19 -5.80
C VAL A 74 0.84 9.49 -5.16
N ASN A 75 1.31 9.82 -3.96
CA ASN A 75 0.94 11.07 -3.27
C ASN A 75 1.45 12.32 -3.98
N GLY A 76 2.50 12.21 -4.79
CA GLY A 76 3.01 13.29 -5.62
C GLY A 76 2.08 13.62 -6.79
N ILE A 77 1.48 12.60 -7.42
CA ILE A 77 0.66 12.77 -8.63
C ILE A 77 -0.85 12.78 -8.37
N ALA A 78 -1.36 12.12 -7.33
CA ALA A 78 -2.80 11.95 -7.09
C ALA A 78 -3.55 13.31 -7.01
N GLY A 79 -2.95 14.30 -6.33
CA GLY A 79 -3.53 15.63 -6.22
C GLY A 79 -3.43 16.52 -7.47
N CYS A 80 -2.74 16.08 -8.53
CA CYS A 80 -2.58 16.88 -9.75
C CYS A 80 -3.81 16.74 -10.66
N PRO A 81 -4.27 17.80 -11.36
CA PRO A 81 -5.39 17.70 -12.29
C PRO A 81 -5.09 16.77 -13.48
N ASP A 82 -3.95 16.98 -14.11
CA ASP A 82 -3.45 16.18 -15.23
C ASP A 82 -2.40 15.19 -14.69
N ARG A 83 -2.84 13.95 -14.46
CA ARG A 83 -2.01 12.92 -13.84
C ARG A 83 -1.23 12.13 -14.89
N PRO A 84 0.09 12.00 -14.77
CA PRO A 84 0.86 11.08 -15.60
C PRO A 84 0.44 9.65 -15.30
N ARG A 85 0.57 8.77 -16.30
CA ARG A 85 0.38 7.33 -16.10
C ARG A 85 1.51 6.79 -15.22
N LEU A 86 1.18 5.87 -14.31
CA LEU A 86 2.13 5.32 -13.35
C LEU A 86 2.75 4.02 -13.88
N GLY A 87 4.07 4.03 -14.06
CA GLY A 87 4.89 2.82 -14.24
C GLY A 87 5.51 2.37 -12.93
N ILE A 88 5.64 1.07 -12.72
CA ILE A 88 6.23 0.50 -11.49
C ILE A 88 7.38 -0.43 -11.86
N LEU A 89 8.56 -0.15 -11.30
CA LEU A 89 9.73 -1.03 -11.36
C LEU A 89 10.03 -1.54 -9.94
N PRO A 90 9.62 -2.78 -9.60
CA PRO A 90 9.61 -3.26 -8.22
C PRO A 90 11.01 -3.59 -7.69
N GLY A 91 11.64 -2.62 -7.03
CA GLY A 91 12.97 -2.74 -6.42
C GLY A 91 12.98 -3.04 -4.91
N GLY A 92 11.82 -3.14 -4.27
CA GLY A 92 11.71 -3.44 -2.84
C GLY A 92 11.64 -4.93 -2.48
N THR A 93 11.52 -5.21 -1.18
CA THR A 93 11.38 -6.58 -0.66
C THR A 93 9.94 -7.09 -0.79
N THR A 94 8.96 -6.26 -0.44
CA THR A 94 7.55 -6.64 -0.41
C THR A 94 6.88 -6.35 -1.75
N ASN A 95 6.81 -5.09 -2.21
CA ASN A 95 6.21 -4.69 -3.49
C ASN A 95 4.75 -5.17 -3.60
N ASP A 96 3.93 -4.81 -2.62
CA ASP A 96 2.53 -5.28 -2.50
C ASP A 96 1.70 -4.87 -3.71
N LEU A 97 1.77 -3.61 -4.14
CA LEU A 97 1.04 -3.14 -5.33
C LEU A 97 1.46 -3.87 -6.61
N ALA A 98 2.77 -4.04 -6.80
CA ALA A 98 3.29 -4.75 -7.96
C ALA A 98 2.81 -6.21 -7.97
N ARG A 99 2.74 -6.87 -6.81
CA ARG A 99 2.19 -8.23 -6.68
C ARG A 99 0.69 -8.26 -6.99
N ALA A 100 -0.09 -7.31 -6.45
CA ALA A 100 -1.53 -7.22 -6.69
C ALA A 100 -1.82 -7.05 -8.20
N LEU A 101 -1.05 -6.20 -8.88
CA LEU A 101 -1.13 -5.95 -10.32
C LEU A 101 -0.42 -7.00 -11.18
N LYS A 102 0.16 -8.05 -10.59
CA LYS A 102 0.92 -9.11 -11.27
C LYS A 102 2.12 -8.59 -12.10
N ILE A 103 2.67 -7.44 -11.72
CA ILE A 103 3.87 -6.88 -12.34
C ILE A 103 5.08 -7.77 -11.98
N PRO A 104 5.86 -8.23 -12.97
CA PRO A 104 7.01 -9.09 -12.73
C PRO A 104 8.04 -8.46 -11.77
N ARG A 105 8.68 -9.29 -10.94
CA ARG A 105 9.77 -8.84 -10.05
C ARG A 105 11.08 -8.56 -10.79
N ASP A 106 11.28 -9.19 -11.95
CA ASP A 106 12.43 -8.85 -12.79
C ASP A 106 12.20 -7.49 -13.44
N LEU A 107 13.19 -6.60 -13.31
CA LEU A 107 13.04 -5.22 -13.76
C LEU A 107 12.95 -5.09 -15.28
N GLY A 108 13.58 -5.99 -16.05
CA GLY A 108 13.46 -5.98 -17.51
C GLY A 108 12.06 -6.42 -17.94
N GLU A 109 11.52 -7.47 -17.32
CA GLU A 109 10.12 -7.88 -17.54
C GLU A 109 9.11 -6.81 -17.08
N ALA A 110 9.41 -6.06 -16.01
CA ALA A 110 8.60 -4.92 -15.60
C ALA A 110 8.66 -3.75 -16.62
N CYS A 111 9.82 -3.47 -17.22
CA CYS A 111 9.92 -2.52 -18.34
C CYS A 111 9.05 -2.96 -19.52
N LYS A 112 9.01 -4.27 -19.85
CA LYS A 112 8.13 -4.79 -20.91
C LYS A 112 6.65 -4.57 -20.63
N VAL A 113 6.21 -4.54 -19.37
CA VAL A 113 4.83 -4.18 -19.02
C VAL A 113 4.54 -2.73 -19.44
N ILE A 114 5.45 -1.81 -19.12
CA ILE A 114 5.32 -0.39 -19.52
C ILE A 114 5.37 -0.28 -21.05
N ALA A 115 6.28 -1.00 -21.71
CA ALA A 115 6.47 -0.96 -23.16
C ALA A 115 5.26 -1.47 -23.96
N ARG A 116 4.53 -2.46 -23.43
CA ARG A 116 3.27 -2.95 -24.03
C ARG A 116 2.18 -1.89 -24.02
N GLY A 117 2.28 -0.90 -23.12
CA GLY A 117 1.37 0.24 -23.07
C GLY A 117 -0.02 -0.05 -22.52
N LYS A 118 -0.28 -1.27 -22.05
CA LYS A 118 -1.56 -1.65 -21.44
C LYS A 118 -1.66 -1.06 -20.04
N THR A 119 -2.80 -0.43 -19.76
CA THR A 119 -3.09 0.23 -18.49
C THR A 119 -4.42 -0.22 -17.93
N MET A 120 -4.60 0.04 -16.62
CA MET A 120 -5.90 0.02 -15.95
C MET A 120 -6.10 1.33 -15.19
N LEU A 121 -7.35 1.72 -15.01
CA LEU A 121 -7.73 2.75 -14.06
C LEU A 121 -7.92 2.09 -12.69
N ALA A 122 -7.15 2.56 -11.72
CA ALA A 122 -7.16 2.09 -10.36
C ALA A 122 -7.77 3.12 -9.42
N ASP A 123 -8.61 2.64 -8.52
CA ASP A 123 -9.14 3.35 -7.38
C ASP A 123 -8.02 3.67 -6.39
N THR A 124 -8.16 4.78 -5.69
CA THR A 124 -7.20 5.20 -4.67
C THR A 124 -7.94 5.56 -3.40
N GLY A 125 -7.48 5.04 -2.27
CA GLY A 125 -7.98 5.42 -0.97
C GLY A 125 -7.45 6.79 -0.57
N MET A 126 -8.27 7.59 0.10
CA MET A 126 -7.94 8.92 0.57
C MET A 126 -8.32 9.07 2.04
N PHE A 127 -7.42 9.64 2.83
CA PHE A 127 -7.65 10.02 4.21
C PHE A 127 -7.14 11.45 4.44
N GLY A 128 -8.05 12.37 4.74
CA GLY A 128 -7.73 13.80 4.74
C GLY A 128 -7.28 14.26 3.35
N ASP A 129 -6.04 14.71 3.24
CA ASP A 129 -5.38 15.15 2.01
C ASP A 129 -4.33 14.15 1.48
N LYS A 130 -4.21 12.99 2.13
CA LYS A 130 -3.25 11.94 1.78
C LYS A 130 -3.93 10.77 1.10
N TYR A 131 -3.16 10.10 0.25
CA TYR A 131 -3.61 8.96 -0.53
C TYR A 131 -2.91 7.67 -0.08
N PHE A 132 -3.61 6.55 -0.24
CA PHE A 132 -3.05 5.21 -0.14
C PHE A 132 -3.58 4.35 -1.28
N ILE A 133 -2.75 3.45 -1.79
CA ILE A 133 -3.12 2.58 -2.91
C ILE A 133 -3.30 1.12 -2.51
N ASN A 134 -2.69 0.68 -1.40
CA ASN A 134 -2.81 -0.68 -0.91
C ASN A 134 -3.64 -0.75 0.37
N VAL A 135 -3.25 0.00 1.41
CA VAL A 135 -3.82 -0.18 2.74
C VAL A 135 -3.75 1.08 3.61
N ALA A 136 -4.83 1.33 4.35
CA ALA A 136 -4.83 2.12 5.56
C ALA A 136 -5.07 1.21 6.76
N ALA A 137 -4.22 1.29 7.80
CA ALA A 137 -4.34 0.42 8.97
C ALA A 137 -4.11 1.20 10.26
N ALA A 138 -4.95 0.93 11.25
CA ALA A 138 -4.81 1.48 12.59
C ALA A 138 -5.11 0.44 13.65
N GLY A 139 -4.37 0.51 14.74
CA GLY A 139 -4.53 -0.37 15.87
C GLY A 139 -3.20 -0.52 16.59
N ARG A 140 -3.24 -1.07 17.80
CA ARG A 140 -2.05 -1.16 18.64
C ARG A 140 -1.01 -2.17 18.13
N LEU A 141 -1.33 -2.92 17.07
CA LEU A 141 -0.39 -3.76 16.31
C LEU A 141 0.59 -2.96 15.45
N THR A 142 0.19 -1.77 14.93
CA THR A 142 1.01 -1.01 13.99
C THR A 142 2.24 -0.38 14.67
N GLU A 143 2.17 -0.15 15.99
CA GLU A 143 3.29 0.33 16.81
C GLU A 143 4.38 -0.74 16.97
N VAL A 144 4.00 -2.02 17.05
CA VAL A 144 4.95 -3.15 17.22
C VAL A 144 5.79 -3.38 15.96
N THR A 145 5.25 -3.06 14.76
CA THR A 145 5.99 -3.15 13.49
C THR A 145 7.06 -2.08 13.30
N TYR A 146 6.98 -0.94 14.00
CA TYR A 146 8.05 0.07 13.97
C TYR A 146 9.29 -0.35 14.76
N GLU A 147 9.13 -1.25 15.75
CA GLU A 147 10.24 -1.71 16.59
C GLU A 147 10.85 -3.04 16.16
N ALA A 148 10.22 -3.78 15.23
CA ALA A 148 10.69 -5.11 14.88
C ALA A 148 11.84 -5.01 13.84
N PRO A 149 13.09 -5.38 14.20
CA PRO A 149 14.21 -5.28 13.27
C PRO A 149 13.95 -6.15 12.04
N SER A 150 14.27 -5.62 10.85
CA SER A 150 14.30 -6.35 9.58
C SER A 150 15.06 -7.70 9.64
N ARG A 151 15.97 -7.86 10.61
CA ARG A 151 16.69 -9.10 10.92
C ARG A 151 15.80 -10.23 11.48
N LEU A 152 14.77 -9.94 12.27
CA LEU A 152 13.89 -10.95 12.87
C LEU A 152 13.02 -11.66 11.81
N LYS A 153 12.55 -10.92 10.80
CA LYS A 153 11.78 -11.44 9.66
C LYS A 153 12.58 -12.45 8.81
N THR A 154 13.91 -12.31 8.80
CA THR A 154 14.82 -13.13 7.98
C THR A 154 15.26 -14.41 8.70
N MET A 155 15.32 -14.42 10.04
CA MET A 155 15.82 -15.56 10.83
C MET A 155 14.76 -16.55 11.30
N MET A 156 13.54 -16.08 11.61
CA MET A 156 12.52 -16.93 12.27
C MET A 156 11.44 -17.47 11.33
N GLY A 157 11.45 -17.04 10.06
CA GLY A 157 10.37 -17.29 9.11
C GLY A 157 9.12 -16.44 9.39
N PRO A 158 8.21 -16.26 8.40
CA PRO A 158 7.08 -15.33 8.51
C PRO A 158 6.15 -15.64 9.69
N PHE A 159 5.87 -16.93 9.94
CA PHE A 159 4.93 -17.36 10.98
C PHE A 159 5.35 -16.98 12.41
N ALA A 160 6.61 -17.21 12.76
CA ALA A 160 7.12 -16.91 14.10
C ALA A 160 7.21 -15.40 14.37
N TYR A 161 7.43 -14.60 13.32
CA TYR A 161 7.37 -13.15 13.40
C TYR A 161 5.95 -12.67 13.75
N TYR A 162 4.92 -13.20 13.06
CA TYR A 162 3.53 -12.82 13.33
C TYR A 162 3.05 -13.29 14.71
N ALA A 163 3.41 -14.52 15.12
CA ALA A 163 3.06 -15.04 16.45
C ALA A 163 3.59 -14.15 17.58
N LYS A 164 4.85 -13.70 17.48
CA LYS A 164 5.47 -12.81 18.47
C LYS A 164 4.84 -11.40 18.48
N ALA A 165 4.42 -10.90 17.32
CA ALA A 165 3.70 -9.63 17.22
C ALA A 165 2.32 -9.70 17.91
N ILE A 166 1.60 -10.82 17.75
CA ILE A 166 0.30 -11.06 18.39
C ILE A 166 0.44 -11.24 19.91
N GLU A 167 1.47 -11.95 20.36
CA GLU A 167 1.77 -12.09 21.79
C GLU A 167 2.07 -10.73 22.44
N LYS A 168 2.90 -9.90 21.79
CA LYS A 168 3.17 -8.52 22.21
C LYS A 168 1.89 -7.67 22.21
N LEU A 169 0.99 -7.85 21.24
CA LEU A 169 -0.27 -7.14 21.22
C LEU A 169 -1.12 -7.44 22.46
N GLY A 170 -1.34 -8.72 22.77
CA GLY A 170 -2.18 -9.11 23.90
C GLY A 170 -1.60 -8.75 25.26
N SER A 171 -0.27 -8.61 25.37
CA SER A 171 0.42 -8.32 26.64
C SER A 171 0.63 -6.84 26.92
N LEU A 172 0.79 -6.00 25.89
CA LEU A 172 1.13 -4.58 26.04
C LEU A 172 -0.07 -3.65 25.82
N HIS A 173 -1.15 -4.15 25.24
CA HIS A 173 -2.20 -3.32 24.71
C HIS A 173 -3.59 -3.84 25.07
N GLN A 174 -4.56 -2.92 25.14
CA GLN A 174 -5.97 -3.24 25.29
C GLN A 174 -6.71 -2.93 23.98
N PRO A 175 -7.81 -3.63 23.68
CA PRO A 175 -8.75 -3.21 22.64
C PRO A 175 -9.16 -1.75 22.85
N PHE A 176 -9.51 -1.05 21.78
CA PHE A 176 -9.95 0.34 21.83
C PHE A 176 -11.35 0.50 21.26
N PRO A 177 -12.15 1.44 21.81
CA PRO A 177 -13.47 1.72 21.28
C PRO A 177 -13.36 2.51 19.97
N VAL A 178 -14.17 2.11 19.00
CA VAL A 178 -14.42 2.85 17.76
C VAL A 178 -15.90 3.02 17.54
N LYS A 179 -16.28 4.18 17.02
CA LYS A 179 -17.55 4.40 16.33
C LYS A 179 -17.26 4.44 14.84
N LEU A 180 -17.99 3.61 14.10
CA LEU A 180 -17.83 3.43 12.67
C LEU A 180 -19.12 3.83 11.99
N LYS A 181 -19.00 4.59 10.91
CA LYS A 181 -20.14 5.01 10.10
C LYS A 181 -19.84 4.84 8.63
N THR A 182 -20.75 4.18 7.94
CA THR A 182 -20.78 4.02 6.48
C THR A 182 -22.08 4.63 5.95
N PRO A 183 -22.23 4.75 4.62
CA PRO A 183 -23.51 5.12 4.02
C PRO A 183 -24.67 4.17 4.37
N TYR A 184 -24.36 2.94 4.80
CA TYR A 184 -25.33 1.88 5.07
C TYR A 184 -25.69 1.73 6.55
N GLY A 185 -24.97 2.39 7.46
CA GLY A 185 -25.26 2.34 8.89
C GLY A 185 -24.11 2.80 9.78
N GLU A 186 -24.38 2.86 11.08
CA GLU A 186 -23.37 3.15 12.10
C GLU A 186 -23.44 2.13 13.24
N TRP A 187 -22.29 1.81 13.82
CA TRP A 187 -22.18 0.95 14.99
C TRP A 187 -20.94 1.27 15.79
N GLU A 188 -20.90 0.74 17.02
CA GLU A 188 -19.76 0.87 17.93
C GLU A 188 -19.18 -0.50 18.24
N SER A 189 -17.86 -0.56 18.44
CA SER A 189 -17.17 -1.81 18.76
C SER A 189 -15.88 -1.55 19.53
N GLU A 190 -15.47 -2.50 20.37
CA GLU A 190 -14.11 -2.57 20.90
C GLU A 190 -13.26 -3.45 19.98
N ILE A 191 -12.18 -2.90 19.43
CA ILE A 191 -11.38 -3.57 18.40
C ILE A 191 -9.90 -3.60 18.76
N TRP A 192 -9.19 -4.61 18.24
CA TRP A 192 -7.73 -4.70 18.29
C TRP A 192 -7.06 -4.01 17.11
N LEU A 193 -7.70 -4.11 15.94
CA LEU A 193 -7.15 -3.71 14.66
C LEU A 193 -8.28 -3.39 13.69
N ILE A 194 -8.08 -2.34 12.91
CA ILE A 194 -8.83 -2.07 11.68
C ILE A 194 -7.84 -1.97 10.50
N VAL A 195 -8.16 -2.69 9.43
CA VAL A 195 -7.45 -2.67 8.15
C VAL A 195 -8.46 -2.29 7.08
N ILE A 196 -8.10 -1.29 6.28
CA ILE A 196 -8.89 -0.79 5.17
C ILE A 196 -8.02 -1.02 3.94
N ALA A 197 -8.34 -2.05 3.17
CA ALA A 197 -7.56 -2.48 2.03
C ALA A 197 -8.20 -2.00 0.73
N ASN A 198 -7.36 -1.57 -0.19
CA ASN A 198 -7.71 -1.27 -1.58
C ASN A 198 -7.13 -2.34 -2.54
N SER A 199 -6.23 -3.20 -2.05
CA SER A 199 -5.65 -4.29 -2.83
C SER A 199 -5.58 -5.59 -2.05
N VAL A 200 -5.43 -6.71 -2.78
CA VAL A 200 -5.45 -8.07 -2.23
C VAL A 200 -4.26 -8.37 -1.30
N SER A 201 -3.09 -7.80 -1.60
CA SER A 201 -1.83 -8.05 -0.90
C SER A 201 -1.53 -6.92 0.09
N VAL A 202 -1.35 -7.26 1.36
CA VAL A 202 -1.12 -6.28 2.43
C VAL A 202 -0.03 -6.77 3.37
N GLY A 203 1.05 -6.01 3.53
CA GLY A 203 2.08 -6.29 4.54
C GLY A 203 2.80 -7.63 4.32
N GLY A 204 2.83 -8.12 3.08
CA GLY A 204 3.37 -9.44 2.71
C GLY A 204 2.42 -10.63 2.89
N PHE A 205 1.18 -10.41 3.33
CA PHE A 205 0.12 -11.42 3.18
C PHE A 205 -0.43 -11.35 1.77
N GLU A 206 -0.34 -12.45 1.01
CA GLU A 206 -0.76 -12.46 -0.40
C GLU A 206 -2.27 -12.30 -0.61
N ARG A 207 -3.08 -12.60 0.43
CA ARG A 207 -4.56 -12.63 0.36
C ARG A 207 -5.19 -12.15 1.67
N LEU A 208 -4.75 -11.00 2.19
CA LEU A 208 -5.36 -10.41 3.38
C LEU A 208 -6.77 -9.89 3.06
N ALA A 209 -6.95 -9.24 1.92
CA ALA A 209 -8.26 -8.82 1.42
C ALA A 209 -8.57 -9.59 0.13
N PRO A 210 -8.95 -10.87 0.20
CA PRO A 210 -9.05 -11.74 -0.97
C PRO A 210 -10.14 -11.32 -1.97
N ALA A 211 -11.07 -10.44 -1.57
CA ALA A 211 -12.11 -9.91 -2.45
C ALA A 211 -11.83 -8.46 -2.92
N ALA A 212 -10.75 -7.83 -2.47
CA ALA A 212 -10.40 -6.48 -2.89
C ALA A 212 -10.15 -6.43 -4.39
N ASP A 213 -10.78 -5.46 -5.05
CA ASP A 213 -10.56 -5.10 -6.44
C ASP A 213 -10.08 -3.66 -6.48
N LEU A 214 -9.07 -3.37 -7.30
CA LEU A 214 -8.53 -2.02 -7.45
C LEU A 214 -9.42 -1.13 -8.33
N SER A 215 -10.58 -1.59 -8.77
CA SER A 215 -11.40 -0.89 -9.78
C SER A 215 -12.92 -0.98 -9.56
N ASP A 216 -13.37 -1.50 -8.42
CA ASP A 216 -14.80 -1.70 -8.12
C ASP A 216 -15.47 -0.50 -7.42
N GLY A 217 -14.69 0.54 -7.08
CA GLY A 217 -15.14 1.74 -6.37
C GLY A 217 -15.28 1.55 -4.86
N LEU A 218 -14.81 0.42 -4.30
CA LEU A 218 -15.00 0.06 -2.90
C LEU A 218 -13.67 -0.17 -2.18
N MET A 219 -13.68 0.00 -0.86
CA MET A 219 -12.60 -0.43 0.03
C MET A 219 -13.06 -1.64 0.84
N ASP A 220 -12.15 -2.58 1.06
CA ASP A 220 -12.35 -3.76 1.90
C ASP A 220 -11.99 -3.43 3.34
N VAL A 221 -12.97 -3.41 4.22
CA VAL A 221 -12.78 -3.11 5.65
C VAL A 221 -12.76 -4.41 6.44
N LEU A 222 -11.63 -4.68 7.08
CA LEU A 222 -11.42 -5.81 7.99
C LEU A 222 -11.18 -5.28 9.40
N ILE A 223 -12.01 -5.72 10.33
CA ILE A 223 -11.90 -5.38 11.73
C ILE A 223 -11.71 -6.66 12.52
N VAL A 224 -10.73 -6.63 13.43
CA VAL A 224 -10.51 -7.65 14.44
C VAL A 224 -11.11 -7.11 15.74
N PRO A 225 -12.32 -7.55 16.15
CA PRO A 225 -12.92 -7.17 17.42
C PRO A 225 -12.10 -7.70 18.59
N LYS A 226 -12.43 -7.23 19.79
CA LYS A 226 -11.91 -7.77 21.04
C LYS A 226 -12.05 -9.29 21.10
N ALA A 227 -10.92 -9.98 21.07
CA ALA A 227 -10.80 -11.42 21.20
C ALA A 227 -9.64 -11.79 22.14
N ASN A 228 -9.62 -13.03 22.62
CA ASN A 228 -8.50 -13.54 23.40
C ASN A 228 -7.28 -13.86 22.50
N ILE A 229 -6.10 -14.07 23.10
CA ILE A 229 -4.86 -14.29 22.35
C ILE A 229 -4.93 -15.57 21.49
N SER A 230 -5.57 -16.64 21.98
CA SER A 230 -5.73 -17.87 21.19
C SER A 230 -6.57 -17.65 19.92
N ASP A 231 -7.62 -16.85 20.00
CA ASP A 231 -8.45 -16.48 18.86
C ASP A 231 -7.64 -15.66 17.85
N LEU A 232 -6.85 -14.68 18.32
CA LEU A 232 -5.98 -13.88 17.45
C LEU A 232 -4.96 -14.75 16.70
N LEU A 233 -4.36 -15.73 17.37
CA LEU A 233 -3.42 -16.68 16.74
C LEU A 233 -4.12 -17.55 15.69
N GLN A 234 -5.34 -18.03 15.95
CA GLN A 234 -6.12 -18.78 14.98
C GLN A 234 -6.50 -17.93 13.77
N LEU A 235 -6.95 -16.69 14.00
CA LEU A 235 -7.29 -15.74 12.94
C LEU A 235 -6.08 -15.43 12.06
N ALA A 236 -4.90 -15.25 12.64
CA ALA A 236 -3.66 -15.06 11.88
C ALA A 236 -3.29 -16.28 11.03
N ALA A 237 -3.48 -17.49 11.55
CA ALA A 237 -3.26 -18.72 10.78
C ALA A 237 -4.26 -18.85 9.60
N LEU A 238 -5.52 -18.43 9.79
CA LEU A 238 -6.52 -18.35 8.72
C LEU A 238 -6.16 -17.25 7.70
N ALA A 239 -5.59 -16.14 8.14
CA ALA A 239 -5.16 -15.03 7.28
C ALA A 239 -4.03 -15.43 6.34
N LEU A 240 -3.08 -16.25 6.80
CA LEU A 240 -2.04 -16.84 5.95
C LEU A 240 -2.61 -17.69 4.81
N LYS A 241 -3.81 -18.24 4.97
CA LYS A 241 -4.54 -19.02 3.95
C LYS A 241 -5.56 -18.17 3.17
N GLY A 242 -5.74 -16.90 3.52
CA GLY A 242 -6.79 -16.04 2.96
C GLY A 242 -8.22 -16.47 3.32
N GLN A 243 -8.42 -17.18 4.42
CA GLN A 243 -9.72 -17.74 4.84
C GLN A 243 -10.37 -17.00 6.01
N HIS A 244 -9.62 -16.15 6.71
CA HIS A 244 -10.05 -15.39 7.88
C HIS A 244 -11.30 -14.53 7.69
N ILE A 245 -11.55 -13.95 6.50
CA ILE A 245 -12.76 -13.12 6.26
C ILE A 245 -14.08 -13.90 6.35
N ARG A 246 -14.02 -15.24 6.35
CA ARG A 246 -15.19 -16.12 6.54
C ARG A 246 -15.43 -16.50 8.00
N ASP A 247 -14.50 -16.17 8.89
CA ASP A 247 -14.61 -16.46 10.31
C ASP A 247 -15.55 -15.46 10.96
N SER A 248 -16.54 -15.92 11.72
CA SER A 248 -17.54 -15.07 12.35
C SER A 248 -16.98 -14.11 13.40
N ARG A 249 -15.72 -14.29 13.82
CA ARG A 249 -15.02 -13.36 14.72
C ARG A 249 -14.47 -12.14 13.98
N ILE A 250 -14.36 -12.15 12.65
CA ILE A 250 -13.94 -11.01 11.84
C ILE A 250 -15.17 -10.25 11.37
N ILE A 251 -15.17 -8.93 11.54
CA ILE A 251 -16.13 -8.07 10.87
C ILE A 251 -15.50 -7.67 9.54
N TYR A 252 -16.16 -8.02 8.45
CA TYR A 252 -15.72 -7.74 7.08
C TYR A 252 -16.88 -7.17 6.26
N PHE A 253 -16.62 -6.07 5.56
CA PHE A 253 -17.57 -5.46 4.63
C PHE A 253 -16.82 -4.61 3.60
N GLN A 254 -17.50 -4.28 2.50
CA GLN A 254 -17.02 -3.34 1.49
C GLN A 254 -17.83 -2.05 1.55
N THR A 255 -17.18 -0.90 1.33
CA THR A 255 -17.84 0.42 1.35
C THR A 255 -17.04 1.44 0.54
N GLU A 256 -17.69 2.47 0.00
CA GLU A 256 -17.03 3.59 -0.68
C GLU A 256 -16.49 4.66 0.29
N GLN A 257 -17.04 4.70 1.50
CA GLN A 257 -16.68 5.66 2.54
C GLN A 257 -16.82 5.03 3.93
N LEU A 258 -15.88 5.37 4.81
CA LEU A 258 -15.87 4.97 6.21
C LEU A 258 -15.43 6.15 7.09
N ASP A 259 -16.31 6.62 7.95
CA ASP A 259 -15.97 7.58 9.00
C ASP A 259 -15.62 6.82 10.28
N ILE A 260 -14.50 7.19 10.90
CA ILE A 260 -13.95 6.53 12.08
C ILE A 260 -13.72 7.55 13.19
N GLU A 261 -14.34 7.28 14.33
CA GLU A 261 -14.17 8.07 15.55
C GLU A 261 -13.70 7.19 16.69
N THR A 262 -12.74 7.68 17.46
CA THR A 262 -12.27 7.03 18.69
C THR A 262 -11.83 8.11 19.68
N PRO A 263 -12.04 7.93 20.99
CA PRO A 263 -11.54 8.86 22.00
C PRO A 263 -10.02 8.80 22.18
N LEU A 264 -9.34 7.82 21.56
CA LEU A 264 -7.89 7.66 21.67
C LEU A 264 -7.17 8.32 20.48
N SER A 265 -6.00 8.92 20.73
CA SER A 265 -5.08 9.28 19.65
C SER A 265 -4.37 8.00 19.16
N LEU A 266 -4.81 7.48 18.02
CA LEU A 266 -4.23 6.29 17.40
C LEU A 266 -3.52 6.64 16.11
N LYS A 267 -2.38 6.01 15.91
CA LYS A 267 -1.58 6.17 14.70
C LYS A 267 -2.22 5.43 13.52
N LEU A 268 -2.52 6.17 12.45
CA LEU A 268 -2.88 5.62 11.15
C LEU A 268 -1.63 5.42 10.29
N ASN A 269 -1.53 4.23 9.70
CA ASN A 269 -0.52 3.89 8.71
C ASN A 269 -1.17 3.84 7.32
N LEU A 270 -0.54 4.48 6.32
CA LEU A 270 -0.97 4.48 4.92
C LEU A 270 0.15 3.87 4.07
N ASP A 271 -0.06 2.70 3.49
CA ASP A 271 0.93 1.93 2.72
C ASP A 271 2.30 1.73 3.39
N GLY A 272 2.34 1.64 4.71
CA GLY A 272 3.58 1.54 5.49
C GLY A 272 4.10 2.88 6.01
N GLU A 273 3.57 4.01 5.55
CA GLU A 273 3.99 5.37 5.91
C GLU A 273 3.05 6.05 6.92
N TRP A 274 3.49 7.17 7.49
CA TRP A 274 2.74 7.89 8.52
C TRP A 274 1.52 8.64 7.95
N GLY A 275 0.33 8.13 8.26
CA GLY A 275 -0.95 8.69 7.82
C GLY A 275 -1.42 9.90 8.62
N GLY A 276 -1.10 9.95 9.92
CA GLY A 276 -1.68 10.91 10.85
C GLY A 276 -2.47 10.19 11.94
N GLU A 277 -3.27 10.93 12.71
CA GLU A 277 -4.14 10.30 13.71
C GLU A 277 -5.39 9.71 13.04
N LEU A 278 -5.88 8.58 13.54
CA LEU A 278 -7.13 7.94 13.11
C LEU A 278 -8.34 8.77 13.57
N LYS A 279 -8.55 9.89 12.88
CA LYS A 279 -9.67 10.79 13.11
C LYS A 279 -10.14 11.36 11.79
N GLY A 280 -11.30 10.91 11.33
CA GLY A 280 -11.94 11.43 10.13
C GLY A 280 -12.45 10.35 9.20
N SER A 281 -12.51 10.72 7.91
CA SER A 281 -13.13 9.94 6.86
C SER A 281 -12.09 9.32 5.94
N VAL A 282 -12.23 8.02 5.71
CA VAL A 282 -11.55 7.31 4.62
C VAL A 282 -12.53 7.17 3.47
N LYS A 283 -12.09 7.49 2.25
CA LYS A 283 -12.92 7.47 1.04
C LYS A 283 -12.18 6.82 -0.12
N ILE A 284 -12.91 6.14 -0.99
CA ILE A 284 -12.39 5.77 -2.31
C ILE A 284 -12.56 6.94 -3.28
N VAL A 285 -11.50 7.21 -4.03
CA VAL A 285 -11.55 8.01 -5.25
C VAL A 285 -11.50 7.04 -6.43
N PRO A 286 -12.62 6.81 -7.12
CA PRO A 286 -12.70 5.78 -8.14
C PRO A 286 -11.91 6.17 -9.40
N GLN A 287 -11.29 5.18 -10.04
CA GLN A 287 -10.58 5.31 -11.32
C GLN A 287 -9.57 6.47 -11.33
N HIS A 288 -8.90 6.69 -10.21
CA HIS A 288 -8.15 7.91 -9.95
C HIS A 288 -6.77 7.94 -10.62
N LEU A 289 -6.11 6.77 -10.69
CA LEU A 289 -4.77 6.62 -11.24
C LEU A 289 -4.77 5.63 -12.40
N GLU A 290 -4.17 6.01 -13.51
CA GLU A 290 -3.94 5.10 -14.63
C GLU A 290 -2.56 4.43 -14.46
N ILE A 291 -2.54 3.10 -14.37
CA ILE A 291 -1.33 2.33 -14.01
C ILE A 291 -1.04 1.30 -15.10
N PHE A 292 0.23 1.16 -15.51
CA PHE A 292 0.66 0.10 -16.42
C PHE A 292 0.60 -1.27 -15.74
N CYS A 293 -0.07 -2.23 -16.37
CA CYS A 293 -0.21 -3.60 -15.87
C CYS A 293 -0.30 -4.62 -17.02
N PRO A 294 0.04 -5.91 -16.77
CA PRO A 294 -0.04 -6.98 -17.78
C PRO A 294 -1.44 -7.20 -18.37
#